data_AF-A0A093I910-F1
#
_entry.id   AF-A0A093I910-F1
#
_cell.length_a   1.000
_cell.length_b   1.000
_cell.length_c   1.000
_cell.angle_alpha   90.00
_cell.angle_beta   90.00
_cell.angle_gamma   90.00
#
_symmetry.space_group_name_H-M   'P 1'
#
loop_
_entity.id
_entity.type
_entity.pdbx_description
1 polymer ?
#
loop_
_entity_poly.entity_id
_entity_poly.type
_entity_poly.pdbx_seq_one_letter_code
_entity_poly.pdbx_strand_id
1 'polypeptide(L)'
;MEKKSHFIKREFLQREVPLVLLGLLLVTVLLLNGLLYLYLNNFYGSSGRADTDPSLCPFGYFKLGTAKNCSPWLSCEAINKEVRKLKCVGEGAVKKVFLSEWKENKVVLSQLTNSELQEDFLHGLKMLKALQSKHVVRLLGYCEKQFTILTEYHPLGSLRGLNETLHMPKYKGLNTWHRRFTLAIDYVSIIRFLHSSPLGTLVMCDSNDLDKVLSQYLLTSDFRILVNDLDALPLVNRSAGVLVKCGHRELQGEFVAPEQRWPHGEEVPFDDDLMPPYDEKTDIWKIPDVSNFFLGHVEGSDIVRLHLFDIHAACKKKDPAERPSAQEVLDTYRKVLTLLIREAAMPGTREML
;
A
#
# COMPACT_ATOMS: atom_id res chain seq x y z
N MET A 1 2.04 34.07 86.25
CA MET A 1 0.72 34.51 86.73
C MET A 1 -0.15 34.74 85.50
N GLU A 2 -1.05 33.79 85.20
CA GLU A 2 -2.51 33.90 85.45
C GLU A 2 -3.23 34.79 84.41
N LYS A 3 -4.40 34.49 83.84
CA LYS A 3 -5.30 33.33 83.74
C LYS A 3 -6.46 33.78 82.80
N LYS A 4 -6.90 32.92 81.85
CA LYS A 4 -8.29 32.70 81.34
C LYS A 4 -9.06 33.89 80.69
N SER A 5 -10.04 33.77 79.78
CA SER A 5 -10.82 32.70 79.11
C SER A 5 -11.71 33.39 78.05
N HIS A 6 -11.98 32.81 76.87
CA HIS A 6 -13.33 32.34 76.48
C HIS A 6 -13.42 31.78 75.05
N PHE A 7 -14.25 30.75 74.95
CA PHE A 7 -14.50 29.83 73.84
C PHE A 7 -15.61 30.38 72.92
N ILE A 8 -15.44 30.31 71.60
CA ILE A 8 -16.55 30.35 70.62
C ILE A 8 -16.32 29.25 69.58
N LYS A 9 -17.29 28.34 69.50
CA LYS A 9 -17.42 27.21 68.57
C LYS A 9 -17.85 27.77 67.20
N ARG A 10 -17.20 27.37 66.10
CA ARG A 10 -17.63 27.71 64.73
C ARG A 10 -17.90 26.43 63.94
N GLU A 11 -19.17 26.16 63.69
CA GLU A 11 -19.65 25.08 62.81
C GLU A 11 -19.34 25.40 61.34
N PHE A 12 -18.88 24.41 60.58
CA PHE A 12 -18.68 24.49 59.14
C PHE A 12 -19.90 23.86 58.45
N LEU A 13 -20.68 24.66 57.74
CA LEU A 13 -21.81 24.19 56.92
C LEU A 13 -21.30 23.44 55.69
N GLN A 14 -21.73 22.19 55.54
CA GLN A 14 -21.54 21.36 54.36
C GLN A 14 -22.57 21.77 53.30
N ARG A 15 -22.12 22.32 52.17
CA ARG A 15 -22.99 22.82 51.10
C ARG A 15 -23.26 21.70 50.10
N GLU A 16 -24.43 21.08 50.19
CA GLU A 16 -24.85 20.05 49.23
C GLU A 16 -25.14 20.69 47.86
N VAL A 17 -24.57 20.10 46.80
CA VAL A 17 -24.83 20.53 45.42
C VAL A 17 -26.24 20.06 45.04
N PRO A 18 -27.15 20.96 44.60
CA PRO A 18 -28.51 20.58 44.26
C PRO A 18 -28.55 19.50 43.16
N LEU A 19 -29.36 18.45 43.34
CA LEU A 19 -29.55 17.37 42.36
C LEU A 19 -29.85 17.88 40.94
N VAL A 20 -30.52 19.04 40.84
CA VAL A 20 -30.85 19.70 39.56
C VAL A 20 -29.59 20.12 38.79
N LEU A 21 -28.54 20.57 39.48
CA LEU A 21 -27.28 20.97 38.87
C LEU A 21 -26.49 19.76 38.35
N LEU A 22 -26.55 18.63 39.07
CA LEU A 22 -25.98 17.37 38.62
C LEU A 22 -26.71 16.83 37.38
N GLY A 23 -28.05 16.92 37.38
CA GLY A 23 -28.88 16.54 36.23
C GLY A 23 -28.57 17.37 34.98
N LEU A 24 -28.41 18.69 35.13
CA LEU A 24 -28.03 19.59 34.04
C LEU A 24 -26.64 19.26 33.48
N LEU A 25 -25.66 18.94 34.33
CA LEU A 25 -24.31 18.51 33.92
C LEU A 25 -24.31 17.18 33.16
N LEU A 26 -25.13 16.21 33.58
CA LEU A 26 -25.28 14.94 32.88
C LEU A 26 -25.90 15.14 31.50
N VAL A 27 -26.94 15.99 31.39
CA VAL A 27 -27.58 16.30 30.11
C VAL A 27 -26.62 17.01 29.17
N THR A 28 -25.81 17.96 29.64
CA THR A 28 -24.84 18.64 28.78
C THR A 28 -23.74 17.70 28.28
N VAL A 29 -23.23 16.80 29.12
CA VAL A 29 -22.25 15.78 28.70
C VAL A 29 -22.84 14.83 27.66
N LEU A 30 -24.08 14.38 27.84
CA LEU A 30 -24.76 13.52 26.87
C LEU A 30 -25.00 14.24 25.54
N LEU A 31 -25.36 15.53 25.56
CA LEU A 31 -25.51 16.34 24.36
C LEU A 31 -24.18 16.55 23.63
N LEU A 32 -23.09 16.83 24.36
CA LEU A 32 -21.76 16.96 23.78
C LEU A 32 -21.26 15.65 23.17
N ASN A 33 -21.49 14.51 23.84
CA ASN A 33 -21.16 13.19 23.29
C ASN A 33 -22.03 12.83 22.08
N GLY A 34 -23.32 13.20 22.10
CA GLY A 34 -24.22 13.03 20.94
C GLY A 34 -23.77 13.88 19.74
N LEU A 35 -23.38 15.13 19.97
CA LEU A 35 -22.82 16.01 18.94
C LEU A 35 -21.48 15.50 18.42
N LEU A 36 -20.60 15.00 19.30
CA LEU A 36 -19.35 14.36 18.90
C LEU A 36 -19.60 13.09 18.09
N TYR A 37 -20.56 12.27 18.49
CA TYR A 37 -20.96 11.07 17.76
C TYR A 37 -21.53 11.42 16.38
N LEU A 38 -22.39 12.43 16.28
CA LEU A 38 -22.91 12.91 15.00
C LEU A 38 -21.80 13.50 14.12
N TYR A 39 -20.86 14.24 14.71
CA TYR A 39 -19.70 14.79 13.99
C TYR A 39 -18.80 13.68 13.46
N LEU A 40 -18.45 12.70 14.29
CA LEU A 40 -17.67 11.53 13.90
C LEU A 40 -18.43 10.67 12.89
N ASN A 41 -19.73 10.48 13.03
CA ASN A 41 -20.54 9.70 12.10
C ASN A 41 -20.73 10.43 10.76
N ASN A 42 -20.75 11.78 10.73
CA ASN A 42 -20.66 12.53 9.46
C ASN A 42 -19.27 12.41 8.83
N PHE A 43 -18.21 12.37 9.64
CA PHE A 43 -16.84 12.19 9.17
C PHE A 43 -16.60 10.78 8.62
N TYR A 44 -17.18 9.75 9.24
CA TYR A 44 -17.11 8.35 8.79
C TYR A 44 -18.18 7.98 7.75
N GLY A 45 -19.34 8.65 7.75
CA GLY A 45 -20.46 8.43 6.84
C GLY A 45 -20.32 9.11 5.47
N SER A 46 -19.28 9.92 5.28
CA SER A 46 -18.98 10.54 3.98
C SER A 46 -18.19 9.63 3.02
N SER A 47 -17.93 8.35 3.35
CA SER A 47 -17.21 7.42 2.45
C SER A 47 -18.11 6.73 1.41
N GLY A 48 -19.26 7.32 1.08
CA GLY A 48 -20.26 6.79 0.15
C GLY A 48 -20.51 7.65 -1.10
N ARG A 49 -19.63 8.61 -1.41
CA ARG A 49 -19.60 9.31 -2.71
C ARG A 49 -18.30 8.93 -3.41
N ALA A 50 -18.36 8.79 -4.74
CA ALA A 50 -17.17 8.77 -5.57
C ALA A 50 -16.43 10.12 -5.39
N ASP A 51 -15.59 10.19 -4.37
CA ASP A 51 -14.70 11.32 -4.13
C ASP A 51 -13.72 11.36 -5.29
N THR A 52 -13.91 12.31 -6.19
CA THR A 52 -12.85 12.77 -7.09
C THR A 52 -11.77 13.36 -6.19
N ASP A 53 -10.78 12.54 -5.81
CA ASP A 53 -9.65 12.97 -5.00
C ASP A 53 -9.00 14.19 -5.68
N PRO A 54 -9.00 15.38 -5.04
CA PRO A 54 -8.54 16.65 -5.62
C PRO A 54 -7.06 16.64 -6.07
N SER A 55 -6.32 15.58 -5.76
CA SER A 55 -4.95 15.36 -6.22
C SER A 55 -4.84 14.70 -7.60
N LEU A 56 -5.93 14.16 -8.15
CA LEU A 56 -5.92 13.43 -9.43
C LEU A 56 -6.08 14.37 -10.62
N CYS A 57 -5.12 14.32 -11.55
CA CYS A 57 -5.20 15.00 -12.83
C CYS A 57 -6.00 14.17 -13.85
N PRO A 58 -6.61 14.80 -14.86
CA PRO A 58 -7.20 14.09 -16.00
C PRO A 58 -6.18 13.18 -16.68
N PHE A 59 -6.67 12.15 -17.40
CA PHE A 59 -5.82 11.28 -18.21
C PHE A 59 -4.95 12.10 -19.17
N GLY A 60 -3.67 11.77 -19.26
CA GLY A 60 -2.71 12.53 -20.07
C GLY A 60 -2.08 13.72 -19.37
N TYR A 61 -2.44 13.99 -18.11
CA TYR A 61 -1.92 15.10 -17.32
C TYR A 61 -1.34 14.63 -15.99
N PHE A 62 -0.47 15.45 -15.42
CA PHE A 62 0.13 15.24 -14.12
C PHE A 62 0.27 16.55 -13.36
N LYS A 63 0.44 16.44 -12.05
CA LYS A 63 0.81 17.53 -11.16
C LYS A 63 2.02 17.05 -10.37
N LEU A 64 3.03 17.90 -10.18
CA LEU A 64 4.28 17.54 -9.51
C LEU A 64 4.52 18.51 -8.35
N GLY A 65 4.91 17.97 -7.19
CA GLY A 65 5.17 18.75 -5.98
C GLY A 65 3.98 19.62 -5.57
N THR A 66 4.23 20.92 -5.36
CA THR A 66 3.22 21.90 -4.89
C THR A 66 2.48 22.61 -6.02
N ALA A 67 2.64 22.18 -7.28
CA ALA A 67 2.00 22.82 -8.42
C ALA A 67 0.47 22.86 -8.25
N LYS A 68 -0.19 23.99 -8.51
CA LYS A 68 -1.65 24.09 -8.35
C LYS A 68 -2.39 23.41 -9.50
N ASN A 69 -1.87 23.54 -10.71
CA ASN A 69 -2.51 23.09 -11.94
C ASN A 69 -1.85 21.82 -12.51
N CYS A 70 -2.64 21.02 -13.21
CA CYS A 70 -2.16 19.88 -13.97
C CYS A 70 -1.50 20.33 -15.29
N SER A 71 -0.38 19.71 -15.64
CA SER A 71 0.34 19.88 -16.90
C SER A 71 0.21 18.62 -17.75
N PRO A 72 0.16 18.72 -19.09
CA PRO A 72 0.13 17.54 -19.95
C PRO A 72 1.45 16.75 -19.82
N TRP A 73 1.39 15.44 -20.05
CA TRP A 73 2.59 14.60 -20.11
C TRP A 73 3.60 15.14 -21.12
N LEU A 74 4.88 15.15 -20.73
CA LEU A 74 5.96 15.67 -21.56
C LEU A 74 6.16 14.82 -22.81
N SER A 75 6.30 15.51 -23.94
CA SER A 75 6.59 14.91 -25.24
C SER A 75 8.06 14.50 -25.36
N CYS A 76 8.40 13.72 -26.40
CA CYS A 76 9.78 13.43 -26.78
C CYS A 76 10.67 14.68 -26.86
N GLU A 77 10.16 15.76 -27.45
CA GLU A 77 10.94 16.99 -27.63
C GLU A 77 11.23 17.66 -26.29
N ALA A 78 10.22 17.77 -25.43
CA ALA A 78 10.37 18.34 -24.09
C ALA A 78 11.32 17.51 -23.23
N ILE A 79 11.21 16.17 -23.28
CA ILE A 79 12.13 15.27 -22.55
C ILE A 79 13.57 15.50 -23.01
N ASN A 80 13.83 15.56 -24.32
CA ASN A 80 15.18 15.72 -24.85
C ASN A 80 15.78 17.11 -24.59
N LYS A 81 14.97 18.17 -24.58
CA LYS A 81 15.45 19.53 -24.39
C LYS A 81 15.53 19.95 -22.93
N GLU A 82 14.60 19.50 -22.10
CA GLU A 82 14.40 20.02 -20.74
C GLU A 82 14.80 19.06 -19.62
N VAL A 83 14.96 17.75 -19.89
CA VAL A 83 15.31 16.78 -18.85
C VAL A 83 16.82 16.54 -18.85
N ARG A 84 17.47 16.94 -17.75
CA ARG A 84 18.90 16.69 -17.55
C ARG A 84 19.10 15.37 -16.82
N LYS A 85 19.65 14.37 -17.51
CA LYS A 85 20.08 13.10 -16.92
C LYS A 85 21.23 13.35 -15.93
N LEU A 86 21.13 12.82 -14.71
CA LEU A 86 22.17 12.98 -13.68
C LEU A 86 22.97 11.69 -13.50
N LYS A 87 22.49 10.75 -12.67
CA LYS A 87 23.20 9.51 -12.35
C LYS A 87 22.31 8.29 -12.47
N CYS A 88 22.90 7.14 -12.81
CA CYS A 88 22.23 5.86 -12.75
C CYS A 88 21.92 5.51 -11.29
N VAL A 89 20.68 5.14 -10.99
CA VAL A 89 20.20 4.78 -9.64
C VAL A 89 19.67 3.36 -9.57
N GLY A 90 19.45 2.71 -10.70
CA GLY A 90 19.05 1.31 -10.76
C GLY A 90 19.15 0.78 -12.19
N GLU A 91 19.25 -0.54 -12.30
CA GLU A 91 19.24 -1.25 -13.58
C GLU A 91 18.53 -2.58 -13.33
N GLY A 92 17.48 -2.84 -14.11
CA GLY A 92 16.77 -4.11 -14.17
C GLY A 92 16.94 -4.76 -15.53
N ALA A 93 16.26 -5.88 -15.76
CA ALA A 93 16.33 -6.57 -17.05
C ALA A 93 15.89 -5.66 -18.21
N VAL A 94 14.74 -4.96 -18.06
CA VAL A 94 14.11 -4.15 -19.11
C VAL A 94 14.56 -2.67 -19.09
N LYS A 95 14.84 -2.11 -17.90
CA LYS A 95 15.00 -0.66 -17.72
C LYS A 95 16.29 -0.29 -16.97
N LYS A 96 17.00 0.70 -17.52
CA LYS A 96 18.06 1.44 -16.84
C LYS A 96 17.48 2.75 -16.31
N VAL A 97 17.64 2.98 -15.02
CA VAL A 97 16.92 4.03 -14.29
C VAL A 97 17.89 5.11 -13.87
N PHE A 98 17.62 6.34 -14.31
CA PHE A 98 18.46 7.49 -14.02
C PHE A 98 17.72 8.53 -13.19
N LEU A 99 18.31 8.93 -12.07
CA LEU A 99 17.94 10.18 -11.43
C LEU A 99 18.23 11.31 -12.41
N SER A 100 17.24 12.16 -12.62
CA SER A 100 17.27 13.26 -13.57
C SER A 100 16.65 14.51 -12.95
N GLU A 101 16.72 15.62 -13.66
CA GLU A 101 16.14 16.89 -13.23
C GLU A 101 15.36 17.54 -14.35
N TRP A 102 14.17 18.06 -14.02
CA TRP A 102 13.31 18.81 -14.92
C TRP A 102 12.71 19.99 -14.16
N LYS A 103 12.98 21.23 -14.63
CA LYS A 103 12.53 22.48 -13.98
C LYS A 103 12.79 22.48 -12.47
N GLU A 104 14.02 22.19 -12.06
CA GLU A 104 14.48 22.10 -10.66
C GLU A 104 13.84 20.98 -9.83
N ASN A 105 12.95 20.17 -10.41
CA ASN A 105 12.38 19.01 -9.74
C ASN A 105 13.21 17.77 -10.05
N LYS A 106 13.44 16.93 -9.02
CA LYS A 106 14.01 15.60 -9.23
C LYS A 106 12.95 14.69 -9.85
N VAL A 107 13.36 13.98 -10.91
CA VAL A 107 12.52 13.06 -11.70
C VAL A 107 13.32 11.81 -12.03
N VAL A 108 12.63 10.76 -12.48
CA VAL A 108 13.24 9.49 -12.88
C VAL A 108 13.08 9.31 -14.37
N LEU A 109 14.20 9.14 -15.08
CA LEU A 109 14.22 8.77 -16.49
C LEU A 109 14.56 7.28 -16.60
N SER A 110 13.59 6.47 -16.98
CA SER A 110 13.78 5.05 -17.28
C SER A 110 13.99 4.87 -18.78
N GLN A 111 15.02 4.14 -19.16
CA GLN A 111 15.40 3.89 -20.55
C GLN A 111 15.51 2.38 -20.80
N LEU A 112 15.07 1.92 -21.97
CA LEU A 112 15.24 0.52 -22.39
C LEU A 112 16.71 0.11 -22.34
N THR A 113 16.99 -1.06 -21.78
CA THR A 113 18.32 -1.67 -21.67
C THR A 113 18.74 -2.40 -22.94
N ASN A 114 17.84 -3.24 -23.47
CA ASN A 114 18.07 -4.13 -24.61
C ASN A 114 16.86 -4.06 -25.56
N SER A 115 17.09 -3.93 -26.87
CA SER A 115 16.06 -3.93 -27.91
C SER A 115 15.21 -5.20 -27.94
N GLU A 116 15.75 -6.34 -27.48
CA GLU A 116 14.99 -7.61 -27.39
C GLU A 116 13.84 -7.53 -26.37
N LEU A 117 13.91 -6.63 -25.39
CA LEU A 117 12.89 -6.41 -24.35
C LEU A 117 11.99 -5.22 -24.67
N GLN A 118 11.94 -4.80 -25.93
CA GLN A 118 11.12 -3.67 -26.37
C GLN A 118 9.63 -3.91 -26.10
N GLU A 119 9.14 -5.14 -26.30
CA GLU A 119 7.73 -5.46 -26.10
C GLU A 119 7.33 -5.35 -24.63
N ASP A 120 8.14 -5.87 -23.70
CA ASP A 120 7.95 -5.74 -22.25
C ASP A 120 7.94 -4.26 -21.83
N PHE A 121 8.86 -3.46 -22.37
CA PHE A 121 8.93 -2.03 -22.09
C PHE A 121 7.68 -1.27 -22.56
N LEU A 122 7.24 -1.54 -23.79
CA LEU A 122 6.05 -0.90 -24.36
C LEU A 122 4.77 -1.36 -23.65
N HIS A 123 4.72 -2.62 -23.22
CA HIS A 123 3.65 -3.13 -22.36
C HIS A 123 3.61 -2.38 -21.04
N GLY A 124 4.75 -2.26 -20.35
CA GLY A 124 4.88 -1.52 -19.10
C GLY A 124 4.45 -0.05 -19.23
N LEU A 125 4.85 0.63 -20.32
CA LEU A 125 4.38 1.99 -20.62
C LEU A 125 2.87 2.05 -20.84
N LYS A 126 2.28 1.10 -21.58
CA LYS A 126 0.83 1.01 -21.79
C LYS A 126 0.09 0.85 -20.46
N MET A 127 0.57 -0.06 -19.60
CA MET A 127 0.01 -0.27 -18.26
C MET A 127 0.15 0.98 -17.40
N LEU A 128 1.33 1.60 -17.39
CA LEU A 128 1.58 2.82 -16.62
C LEU A 128 0.66 3.98 -17.02
N LYS A 129 0.39 4.16 -18.32
CA LYS A 129 -0.57 5.15 -18.85
C LYS A 129 -1.99 4.85 -18.38
N ALA A 130 -2.44 3.61 -18.52
CA ALA A 130 -3.82 3.20 -18.26
C ALA A 130 -4.16 3.10 -16.76
N LEU A 131 -3.17 2.81 -15.90
CA LEU A 131 -3.36 2.53 -14.48
C LEU A 131 -3.04 3.72 -13.57
N GLN A 132 -2.79 4.91 -14.12
CA GLN A 132 -2.53 6.13 -13.32
C GLN A 132 -3.62 6.32 -12.26
N SER A 133 -3.19 6.31 -11.01
CA SER A 133 -4.04 6.37 -9.82
C SER A 133 -3.16 6.63 -8.60
N LYS A 134 -3.77 6.72 -7.41
CA LYS A 134 -3.02 6.79 -6.14
C LYS A 134 -2.16 5.56 -5.82
N HIS A 135 -2.29 4.48 -6.60
CA HIS A 135 -1.59 3.20 -6.39
C HIS A 135 -0.34 3.05 -7.25
N VAL A 136 -0.20 3.86 -8.29
CA VAL A 136 0.82 3.72 -9.33
C VAL A 136 1.72 4.95 -9.35
N VAL A 137 3.02 4.75 -9.62
CA VAL A 137 3.95 5.87 -9.78
C VAL A 137 3.45 6.88 -10.82
N ARG A 138 3.57 8.16 -10.51
CA ARG A 138 3.09 9.25 -11.35
C ARG A 138 3.90 9.34 -12.64
N LEU A 139 3.23 9.16 -13.77
CA LEU A 139 3.81 9.39 -15.10
C LEU A 139 3.86 10.89 -15.40
N LEU A 140 5.04 11.37 -15.81
CA LEU A 140 5.30 12.77 -16.16
C LEU A 140 5.44 12.96 -17.67
N GLY A 141 5.88 11.93 -18.40
CA GLY A 141 6.11 11.99 -19.84
C GLY A 141 6.71 10.70 -20.37
N TYR A 142 6.78 10.55 -21.68
CA TYR A 142 7.43 9.41 -22.32
C TYR A 142 7.82 9.73 -23.77
N CYS A 143 8.74 8.94 -24.31
CA CYS A 143 9.09 8.94 -25.72
C CYS A 143 9.23 7.50 -26.24
N GLU A 144 8.21 7.02 -26.96
CA GLU A 144 8.20 5.66 -27.52
C GLU A 144 9.34 5.48 -28.55
N LYS A 145 9.63 6.49 -29.38
CA LYS A 145 10.71 6.43 -30.38
C LYS A 145 12.11 6.24 -29.78
N GLN A 146 12.31 6.65 -28.53
CA GLN A 146 13.59 6.57 -27.83
C GLN A 146 13.54 5.60 -26.64
N PHE A 147 12.42 4.90 -26.47
CA PHE A 147 12.13 4.03 -25.34
C PHE A 147 12.52 4.65 -24.00
N THR A 148 11.97 5.84 -23.73
CA THR A 148 12.15 6.53 -22.46
C THR A 148 10.83 6.83 -21.77
N ILE A 149 10.81 6.69 -20.44
CA ILE A 149 9.68 7.00 -19.57
C ILE A 149 10.16 7.93 -18.48
N LEU A 150 9.42 9.00 -18.22
CA LEU A 150 9.70 9.96 -17.17
C LEU A 150 8.66 9.85 -16.06
N THR A 151 9.08 9.55 -14.83
CA THR A 151 8.22 9.42 -13.65
C THR A 151 8.65 10.33 -12.50
N GLU A 152 7.75 10.53 -11.53
CA GLU A 152 8.07 11.22 -10.28
C GLU A 152 9.18 10.50 -9.50
N TYR A 153 10.10 11.28 -8.92
CA TYR A 153 11.16 10.72 -8.10
C TYR A 153 10.71 10.53 -6.65
N HIS A 154 10.90 9.32 -6.13
CA HIS A 154 10.66 8.99 -4.73
C HIS A 154 12.00 8.70 -4.02
N PRO A 155 12.45 9.59 -3.11
CA PRO A 155 13.80 9.53 -2.56
C PRO A 155 14.06 8.35 -1.60
N LEU A 156 13.01 7.71 -1.08
CA LEU A 156 13.14 6.51 -0.26
C LEU A 156 13.30 5.23 -1.11
N GLY A 157 13.14 5.33 -2.43
CA GLY A 157 13.46 4.26 -3.36
C GLY A 157 12.55 3.04 -3.23
N SER A 158 13.11 1.87 -3.56
CA SER A 158 12.42 0.58 -3.53
C SER A 158 12.14 0.12 -2.09
N LEU A 159 11.07 -0.66 -1.91
CA LEU A 159 10.74 -1.30 -0.64
C LEU A 159 11.79 -2.31 -0.14
N ARG A 160 12.76 -2.72 -0.98
CA ARG A 160 13.93 -3.51 -0.54
C ARG A 160 14.63 -2.84 0.65
N GLY A 161 14.78 -1.51 0.59
CA GLY A 161 15.45 -0.70 1.60
C GLY A 161 14.57 -0.27 2.78
N LEU A 162 13.38 -0.86 2.95
CA LEU A 162 12.39 -0.40 3.94
C LEU A 162 12.94 -0.47 5.37
N ASN A 163 13.58 -1.58 5.73
CA ASN A 163 14.07 -1.76 7.09
C ASN A 163 15.22 -0.79 7.38
N GLU A 164 16.16 -0.63 6.46
CA GLU A 164 17.24 0.37 6.56
C GLU A 164 16.65 1.77 6.74
N THR A 165 15.65 2.12 5.94
CA THR A 165 14.94 3.41 6.01
C THR A 165 14.31 3.63 7.39
N LEU A 166 13.60 2.63 7.92
CA LEU A 166 12.92 2.72 9.22
C LEU A 166 13.89 2.74 10.41
N HIS A 167 15.13 2.26 10.25
CA HIS A 167 16.17 2.36 11.28
C HIS A 167 16.93 3.70 11.26
N MET A 168 16.79 4.51 10.21
CA MET A 168 17.40 5.84 10.18
C MET A 168 16.83 6.73 11.31
N PRO A 169 17.66 7.52 12.01
CA PRO A 169 17.20 8.38 13.10
C PRO A 169 16.01 9.28 12.73
N LYS A 170 16.00 9.77 11.48
CA LYS A 170 14.92 10.60 10.93
C LYS A 170 13.56 9.90 10.89
N TYR A 171 13.52 8.59 10.68
CA TYR A 171 12.29 7.81 10.47
C TYR A 171 11.99 6.83 11.59
N LYS A 172 12.85 6.73 12.60
CA LYS A 172 12.70 5.82 13.74
C LYS A 172 11.34 5.96 14.44
N GLY A 173 10.79 7.17 14.54
CA GLY A 173 9.45 7.41 15.12
C GLY A 173 8.29 6.83 14.29
N LEU A 174 8.52 6.51 13.00
CA LEU A 174 7.56 5.86 12.13
C LEU A 174 7.70 4.33 12.14
N ASN A 175 8.70 3.78 12.83
CA ASN A 175 8.96 2.35 12.90
C ASN A 175 8.06 1.65 13.94
N THR A 176 6.74 1.75 13.75
CA THR A 176 5.71 1.18 14.63
C THR A 176 4.92 0.10 13.91
N TRP A 177 4.32 -0.83 14.66
CA TRP A 177 3.44 -1.86 14.09
C TRP A 177 2.31 -1.21 13.26
N HIS A 178 1.75 -0.09 13.74
CA HIS A 178 0.66 0.61 13.07
C HIS A 178 1.09 1.10 11.67
N ARG A 179 2.24 1.76 11.58
CA ARG A 179 2.75 2.26 10.29
C ARG A 179 3.11 1.09 9.36
N ARG A 180 3.77 0.07 9.89
CA ARG A 180 4.16 -1.14 9.14
C ARG A 180 2.94 -1.90 8.62
N PHE A 181 1.89 -2.03 9.42
CA PHE A 181 0.65 -2.66 9.00
C PHE A 181 -0.12 -1.80 7.99
N THR A 182 -0.06 -0.47 8.11
CA THR A 182 -0.58 0.46 7.08
C THR A 182 0.11 0.25 5.73
N LEU A 183 1.42 -0.02 5.70
CA LEU A 183 2.14 -0.38 4.47
C LEU A 183 1.64 -1.71 3.90
N ALA A 184 1.38 -2.72 4.73
CA ALA A 184 0.77 -3.97 4.27
C ALA A 184 -0.64 -3.75 3.68
N ILE A 185 -1.44 -2.87 4.28
CA ILE A 185 -2.76 -2.46 3.74
C ILE A 185 -2.61 -1.75 2.38
N ASP A 186 -1.61 -0.89 2.22
CA ASP A 186 -1.33 -0.23 0.94
C ASP A 186 -0.97 -1.24 -0.15
N TYR A 187 -0.11 -2.22 0.16
CA TYR A 187 0.23 -3.30 -0.75
C TYR A 187 -1.00 -4.10 -1.19
N VAL A 188 -1.82 -4.58 -0.24
CA VAL A 188 -3.06 -5.33 -0.58
C VAL A 188 -4.05 -4.45 -1.35
N SER A 189 -4.10 -3.15 -1.07
CA SER A 189 -4.91 -2.20 -1.84
C SER A 189 -4.46 -2.11 -3.30
N ILE A 190 -3.15 -2.17 -3.56
CA ILE A 190 -2.60 -2.20 -4.92
C ILE A 190 -2.96 -3.52 -5.61
N ILE A 191 -2.80 -4.66 -4.95
CA ILE A 191 -3.18 -5.97 -5.52
C ILE A 191 -4.67 -5.98 -5.89
N ARG A 192 -5.53 -5.50 -4.99
CA ARG A 192 -6.97 -5.34 -5.28
C ARG A 192 -7.21 -4.43 -6.47
N PHE A 193 -6.48 -3.30 -6.57
CA PHE A 193 -6.59 -2.38 -7.71
C PHE A 193 -6.19 -3.06 -9.03
N LEU A 194 -5.12 -3.85 -9.06
CA LEU A 194 -4.72 -4.62 -10.25
C LEU A 194 -5.77 -5.67 -10.64
N HIS A 195 -6.34 -6.37 -9.66
CA HIS A 195 -7.36 -7.41 -9.90
C HIS A 195 -8.70 -6.84 -10.41
N SER A 196 -8.96 -5.56 -10.14
CA SER A 196 -10.17 -4.82 -10.53
C SER A 196 -9.87 -3.60 -11.42
N SER A 197 -8.78 -3.68 -12.19
CA SER A 197 -8.29 -2.56 -12.97
C SER A 197 -9.26 -2.18 -14.10
N PRO A 198 -9.18 -0.96 -14.65
CA PRO A 198 -9.99 -0.56 -15.81
C PRO A 198 -9.71 -1.39 -17.07
N LEU A 199 -8.61 -2.15 -17.10
CA LEU A 199 -8.24 -3.04 -18.20
C LEU A 199 -8.72 -4.49 -17.97
N GLY A 200 -9.34 -4.78 -16.83
CA GLY A 200 -9.69 -6.13 -16.37
C GLY A 200 -8.75 -6.63 -15.27
N THR A 201 -8.77 -7.95 -15.00
CA THR A 201 -7.99 -8.56 -13.93
C THR A 201 -6.55 -8.77 -14.36
N LEU A 202 -5.62 -7.99 -13.79
CA LEU A 202 -4.19 -8.08 -14.07
C LEU A 202 -3.48 -8.84 -12.95
N VAL A 203 -2.48 -9.65 -13.31
CA VAL A 203 -1.67 -10.44 -12.36
C VAL A 203 -0.26 -9.87 -12.27
N MET A 204 0.26 -9.71 -11.06
CA MET A 204 1.61 -9.16 -10.85
C MET A 204 2.68 -10.26 -11.03
N CYS A 205 3.14 -10.49 -12.26
CA CYS A 205 3.95 -11.68 -12.57
C CYS A 205 5.44 -11.60 -12.20
N ASP A 206 6.07 -10.42 -12.17
CA ASP A 206 7.48 -10.28 -11.77
C ASP A 206 7.64 -10.30 -10.23
N SER A 207 7.29 -11.43 -9.63
CA SER A 207 7.07 -11.60 -8.18
C SER A 207 7.45 -13.00 -7.67
N ASN A 208 8.55 -13.57 -8.18
CA ASN A 208 8.91 -14.97 -7.91
C ASN A 208 9.56 -15.20 -6.53
N ASP A 209 10.09 -14.15 -5.91
CA ASP A 209 10.63 -14.16 -4.56
C ASP A 209 10.35 -12.82 -3.87
N LEU A 210 10.59 -12.75 -2.56
CA LEU A 210 10.32 -11.55 -1.77
C LEU A 210 11.13 -10.34 -2.23
N ASP A 211 12.42 -10.51 -2.50
CA ASP A 211 13.28 -9.40 -2.93
C ASP A 211 12.84 -8.84 -4.28
N LYS A 212 12.43 -9.73 -5.19
CA LYS A 212 11.86 -9.38 -6.48
C LYS A 212 10.55 -8.63 -6.32
N VAL A 213 9.60 -9.11 -5.50
CA VAL A 213 8.36 -8.35 -5.20
C VAL A 213 8.68 -6.94 -4.73
N LEU A 214 9.54 -6.80 -3.73
CA LEU A 214 9.87 -5.51 -3.12
C LEU A 214 10.54 -4.53 -4.09
N SER A 215 11.21 -5.05 -5.14
CA SER A 215 11.81 -4.24 -6.20
C SER A 215 10.80 -3.52 -7.08
N GLN A 216 9.58 -4.05 -7.20
CA GLN A 216 8.55 -3.55 -8.11
C GLN A 216 7.81 -2.32 -7.56
N TYR A 217 7.97 -2.04 -6.27
CA TYR A 217 7.27 -0.99 -5.55
C TYR A 217 8.23 0.06 -4.97
N LEU A 218 7.74 1.29 -4.86
CA LEU A 218 8.44 2.43 -4.28
C LEU A 218 7.80 2.87 -2.98
N LEU A 219 8.63 3.42 -2.09
CA LEU A 219 8.20 4.11 -0.87
C LEU A 219 8.17 5.62 -1.09
N THR A 220 7.02 6.24 -0.87
CA THR A 220 6.88 7.70 -0.95
C THR A 220 7.38 8.38 0.33
N SER A 221 7.68 9.68 0.26
CA SER A 221 8.16 10.44 1.43
C SER A 221 7.15 10.54 2.58
N ASP A 222 5.86 10.35 2.31
CA ASP A 222 4.77 10.27 3.29
C ASP A 222 4.45 8.82 3.72
N PHE A 223 5.32 7.86 3.39
CA PHE A 223 5.21 6.45 3.76
C PHE A 223 3.94 5.78 3.24
N ARG A 224 3.73 5.89 1.93
CA ARG A 224 2.77 5.13 1.13
C ARG A 224 3.53 4.24 0.14
N ILE A 225 2.89 3.16 -0.28
CA ILE A 225 3.43 2.29 -1.33
C ILE A 225 2.84 2.67 -2.69
N LEU A 226 3.70 2.69 -3.72
CA LEU A 226 3.31 2.80 -5.13
C LEU A 226 3.88 1.62 -5.91
N VAL A 227 3.11 1.02 -6.81
CA VAL A 227 3.67 0.11 -7.82
C VAL A 227 4.33 0.93 -8.93
N ASN A 228 5.51 0.49 -9.35
CA ASN A 228 6.34 1.19 -10.33
C ASN A 228 6.63 0.33 -11.55
N ASP A 229 7.05 -0.90 -11.34
CA ASP A 229 7.37 -1.82 -12.42
C ASP A 229 6.11 -2.59 -12.83
N LEU A 230 5.69 -2.44 -14.09
CA LEU A 230 4.41 -2.92 -14.62
C LEU A 230 4.61 -3.66 -15.94
N ASP A 231 5.84 -4.11 -16.21
CA ASP A 231 6.21 -4.70 -17.50
C ASP A 231 5.55 -6.08 -17.70
N ALA A 232 5.32 -6.83 -16.61
CA ALA A 232 4.73 -8.17 -16.62
C ALA A 232 3.35 -8.19 -15.93
N LEU A 233 2.33 -7.63 -16.61
CA LEU A 233 0.92 -7.62 -16.14
C LEU A 233 -0.02 -8.29 -17.16
N PRO A 234 0.00 -9.63 -17.29
CA PRO A 234 -0.93 -10.32 -18.17
C PRO A 234 -2.37 -10.20 -17.66
N LEU A 235 -3.31 -10.23 -18.61
CA LEU A 235 -4.74 -10.12 -18.37
C LEU A 235 -5.39 -11.49 -18.21
N VAL A 236 -6.07 -11.70 -17.09
CA VAL A 236 -7.00 -12.81 -16.90
C VAL A 236 -8.38 -12.37 -17.37
N ASN A 237 -9.01 -13.17 -18.23
CA ASN A 237 -10.40 -13.01 -18.62
C ASN A 237 -11.13 -14.35 -18.51
N ARG A 238 -11.68 -14.62 -17.32
CA ARG A 238 -12.42 -15.85 -17.02
C ARG A 238 -13.63 -16.06 -17.95
N SER A 239 -14.32 -14.99 -18.33
CA SER A 239 -15.50 -15.08 -19.20
C SER A 239 -15.17 -15.54 -20.62
N ALA A 240 -13.94 -15.26 -21.08
CA ALA A 240 -13.41 -15.70 -22.37
C ALA A 240 -12.52 -16.96 -22.24
N GLY A 241 -12.40 -17.56 -21.05
CA GLY A 241 -11.50 -18.69 -20.80
C GLY A 241 -10.01 -18.35 -20.88
N VAL A 242 -9.65 -17.06 -20.81
CA VAL A 242 -8.24 -16.61 -20.88
C VAL A 242 -7.65 -16.61 -19.48
N LEU A 243 -6.64 -17.45 -19.29
CA LEU A 243 -5.78 -17.56 -18.11
C LEU A 243 -4.36 -17.11 -18.47
N VAL A 244 -3.44 -17.12 -17.51
CA VAL A 244 -2.09 -16.54 -17.66
C VAL A 244 -0.98 -17.50 -17.24
N LYS A 245 0.23 -17.24 -17.72
CA LYS A 245 1.49 -17.77 -17.21
C LYS A 245 2.47 -16.62 -16.99
N CYS A 246 3.23 -16.66 -15.90
CA CYS A 246 4.24 -15.66 -15.56
C CYS A 246 5.61 -16.01 -16.16
N GLY A 247 5.75 -15.78 -17.47
CA GLY A 247 6.96 -16.07 -18.24
C GLY A 247 6.99 -17.50 -18.81
N HIS A 248 8.11 -17.82 -19.48
CA HIS A 248 8.31 -19.07 -20.24
C HIS A 248 9.33 -20.02 -19.61
N ARG A 249 9.70 -19.78 -18.35
CA ARG A 249 10.68 -20.59 -17.62
C ARG A 249 10.00 -21.22 -16.42
N GLU A 250 10.49 -22.40 -16.04
CA GLU A 250 10.03 -23.09 -14.84
C GLU A 250 10.20 -22.19 -13.60
N LEU A 251 9.14 -22.10 -12.80
CA LEU A 251 9.16 -21.42 -11.51
C LEU A 251 9.26 -22.45 -10.39
N GLN A 252 10.15 -22.20 -9.44
CA GLN A 252 10.48 -23.11 -8.34
C GLN A 252 10.39 -22.41 -6.99
N GLY A 253 10.36 -23.20 -5.91
CA GLY A 253 10.28 -22.73 -4.52
C GLY A 253 8.84 -22.54 -4.01
N GLU A 254 8.72 -22.23 -2.72
CA GLU A 254 7.42 -22.12 -2.02
C GLU A 254 6.83 -20.70 -2.03
N PHE A 255 7.60 -19.70 -2.49
CA PHE A 255 7.13 -18.32 -2.59
C PHE A 255 6.13 -18.14 -3.74
N VAL A 256 6.39 -18.76 -4.89
CA VAL A 256 5.41 -18.86 -5.97
C VAL A 256 4.25 -19.77 -5.55
N ALA A 257 3.06 -19.54 -6.12
CA ALA A 257 1.91 -20.35 -5.76
C ALA A 257 2.08 -21.80 -6.28
N PRO A 258 1.48 -22.82 -5.63
CA PRO A 258 1.66 -24.22 -6.01
C PRO A 258 1.35 -24.52 -7.48
N GLU A 259 0.33 -23.89 -8.04
CA GLU A 259 -0.11 -23.98 -9.44
C GLU A 259 0.82 -23.29 -10.44
N GLN A 260 1.78 -22.48 -9.96
CA GLN A 260 2.83 -21.90 -10.80
C GLN A 260 4.01 -22.85 -11.02
N ARG A 261 4.07 -23.96 -10.28
CA ARG A 261 5.15 -24.95 -10.36
C ARG A 261 4.79 -26.04 -11.35
N TRP A 262 5.82 -26.63 -11.95
CA TRP A 262 5.68 -27.74 -12.88
C TRP A 262 4.93 -28.92 -12.24
N PRO A 263 3.76 -29.33 -12.77
CA PRO A 263 2.91 -30.31 -12.10
C PRO A 263 3.20 -31.77 -12.48
N HIS A 264 4.07 -32.02 -13.47
CA HIS A 264 4.28 -33.37 -14.03
C HIS A 264 5.42 -34.17 -13.37
N GLY A 265 6.00 -33.65 -12.28
CA GLY A 265 7.09 -34.30 -11.55
C GLY A 265 8.46 -34.17 -12.22
N GLU A 266 9.49 -34.73 -11.59
CA GLU A 266 10.89 -34.60 -12.03
C GLU A 266 11.26 -35.46 -13.24
N GLU A 267 10.46 -36.49 -13.54
CA GLU A 267 10.71 -37.41 -14.66
C GLU A 267 10.38 -36.79 -16.02
N VAL A 268 9.50 -35.78 -16.05
CA VAL A 268 9.11 -35.06 -17.27
C VAL A 268 9.84 -33.71 -17.27
N PRO A 269 10.75 -33.46 -18.23
CA PRO A 269 11.40 -32.14 -18.35
C PRO A 269 10.36 -31.03 -18.51
N PHE A 270 10.67 -29.85 -17.98
CA PHE A 270 9.82 -28.69 -18.13
C PHE A 270 9.58 -28.36 -19.61
N ASP A 271 8.31 -28.16 -19.96
CA ASP A 271 7.85 -27.69 -21.26
C ASP A 271 6.78 -26.62 -21.03
N ASP A 272 7.02 -25.41 -21.54
CA ASP A 272 6.12 -24.28 -21.35
C ASP A 272 4.74 -24.53 -21.99
N ASP A 273 4.67 -25.28 -23.10
CA ASP A 273 3.42 -25.58 -23.80
C ASP A 273 2.53 -26.55 -23.00
N LEU A 274 3.14 -27.34 -22.11
CA LEU A 274 2.47 -28.29 -21.23
C LEU A 274 2.19 -27.71 -19.83
N MET A 275 2.68 -26.50 -19.54
CA MET A 275 2.43 -25.84 -18.26
C MET A 275 0.99 -25.32 -18.21
N PRO A 276 0.15 -25.80 -17.27
CA PRO A 276 -1.21 -25.30 -17.14
C PRO A 276 -1.20 -23.80 -16.76
N PRO A 277 -2.07 -22.98 -17.38
CA PRO A 277 -2.19 -21.59 -17.01
C PRO A 277 -2.97 -21.43 -15.69
N TYR A 278 -2.78 -20.30 -15.04
CA TYR A 278 -3.36 -19.95 -13.74
C TYR A 278 -3.96 -18.54 -13.78
N ASP A 279 -4.39 -18.02 -12.62
CA ASP A 279 -5.13 -16.77 -12.50
C ASP A 279 -4.56 -15.84 -11.42
N GLU A 280 -5.30 -14.79 -11.04
CA GLU A 280 -4.85 -13.77 -10.10
C GLU A 280 -4.68 -14.27 -8.66
N LYS A 281 -5.11 -15.51 -8.35
CA LYS A 281 -4.93 -16.12 -7.04
C LYS A 281 -3.48 -16.41 -6.71
N THR A 282 -2.58 -16.36 -7.68
CA THR A 282 -1.12 -16.39 -7.45
C THR A 282 -0.63 -15.18 -6.66
N ASP A 283 -1.25 -14.01 -6.85
CA ASP A 283 -0.91 -12.81 -6.08
C ASP A 283 -1.37 -12.95 -4.63
N ILE A 284 -2.57 -13.54 -4.43
CA ILE A 284 -3.16 -13.79 -3.11
C ILE A 284 -2.26 -14.70 -2.27
N TRP A 285 -1.72 -15.75 -2.88
CA TRP A 285 -0.79 -16.67 -2.23
C TRP A 285 0.41 -15.95 -1.58
N LYS A 286 0.88 -14.86 -2.20
CA LYS A 286 2.09 -14.13 -1.79
C LYS A 286 1.82 -13.04 -0.74
N ILE A 287 0.55 -12.67 -0.52
CA ILE A 287 0.19 -11.60 0.42
C ILE A 287 0.73 -11.83 1.85
N PRO A 288 0.63 -13.04 2.44
CA PRO A 288 1.11 -13.28 3.80
C PRO A 288 2.61 -13.00 3.97
N ASP A 289 3.45 -13.50 3.06
CA ASP A 289 4.91 -13.33 3.12
C ASP A 289 5.32 -11.86 3.03
N VAL A 290 4.72 -11.13 2.08
CA VAL A 290 4.98 -9.70 1.88
C VAL A 290 4.47 -8.88 3.06
N SER A 291 3.30 -9.23 3.61
CA SER A 291 2.75 -8.57 4.79
C SER A 291 3.61 -8.81 6.03
N ASN A 292 4.13 -10.03 6.19
CA ASN A 292 5.02 -10.39 7.28
C ASN A 292 6.36 -9.64 7.21
N PHE A 293 6.89 -9.43 6.01
CA PHE A 293 8.04 -8.56 5.79
C PHE A 293 7.77 -7.13 6.27
N PHE A 294 6.63 -6.54 5.88
CA PHE A 294 6.29 -5.19 6.33
C PHE A 294 6.19 -5.09 7.85
N LEU A 295 5.46 -6.03 8.48
CA LEU A 295 5.28 -6.07 9.93
C LEU A 295 6.61 -6.19 10.68
N GLY A 296 7.57 -6.97 10.18
CA GLY A 296 8.89 -7.12 10.80
C GLY A 296 8.80 -7.56 12.27
N HIS A 297 9.77 -7.19 13.09
CA HIS A 297 9.85 -7.61 14.49
C HIS A 297 9.87 -6.41 15.43
N VAL A 298 8.88 -5.52 15.31
CA VAL A 298 8.68 -4.42 16.25
C VAL A 298 7.59 -4.77 17.28
N GLU A 299 7.58 -4.07 18.41
CA GLU A 299 6.56 -4.24 19.44
C GLU A 299 5.14 -4.12 18.83
N GLY A 300 4.29 -5.10 19.14
CA GLY A 300 2.93 -5.22 18.62
C GLY A 300 2.79 -6.02 17.31
N SER A 301 3.88 -6.32 16.59
CA SER A 301 3.80 -7.05 15.30
C SER A 301 3.20 -8.44 15.45
N ASP A 302 3.55 -9.17 16.51
CA ASP A 302 3.05 -10.53 16.73
C ASP A 302 1.56 -10.56 17.10
N ILE A 303 1.08 -9.49 17.74
CA ILE A 303 -0.37 -9.29 17.98
C ILE A 303 -1.08 -9.12 16.64
N VAL A 304 -0.55 -8.29 15.74
CA VAL A 304 -1.11 -8.15 14.38
C VAL A 304 -1.13 -9.50 13.66
N ARG A 305 -0.02 -10.26 13.70
CA ARG A 305 0.05 -11.60 13.07
C ARG A 305 -0.98 -12.56 13.63
N LEU A 306 -1.21 -12.54 14.94
CA LEU A 306 -2.23 -13.37 15.57
C LEU A 306 -3.62 -13.09 14.99
N HIS A 307 -4.00 -11.81 14.84
CA HIS A 307 -5.29 -11.45 14.23
C HIS A 307 -5.37 -11.71 12.74
N LEU A 308 -4.23 -11.83 12.04
CA LEU A 308 -4.18 -12.13 10.61
C LEU A 308 -4.05 -13.62 10.31
N PHE A 309 -3.90 -14.48 11.33
CA PHE A 309 -3.60 -15.90 11.15
C PHE A 309 -4.57 -16.60 10.19
N ASP A 310 -5.88 -16.47 10.43
CA ASP A 310 -6.90 -17.16 9.63
C ASP A 310 -6.92 -16.68 8.18
N ILE A 311 -6.84 -15.36 7.95
CA ILE A 311 -6.84 -14.81 6.59
C ILE A 311 -5.54 -15.15 5.85
N HIS A 312 -4.40 -15.21 6.54
CA HIS A 312 -3.14 -15.66 5.96
C HIS A 312 -3.16 -17.16 5.62
N ALA A 313 -3.74 -17.99 6.50
CA ALA A 313 -3.94 -19.41 6.22
C ALA A 313 -4.88 -19.63 5.02
N ALA A 314 -5.94 -18.82 4.89
CA ALA A 314 -6.83 -18.86 3.73
C ALA A 314 -6.11 -18.45 2.43
N CYS A 315 -5.22 -17.45 2.47
CA CYS A 315 -4.39 -17.09 1.32
C CYS A 315 -3.44 -18.23 0.89
N LYS A 316 -3.04 -19.09 1.83
CA LYS A 316 -2.13 -20.23 1.61
C LYS A 316 -2.85 -21.57 1.32
N LYS A 317 -4.13 -21.53 0.96
CA LYS A 317 -4.83 -22.74 0.46
C LYS A 317 -4.21 -23.22 -0.85
N LYS A 318 -4.00 -24.54 -0.97
CA LYS A 318 -3.42 -25.15 -2.18
C LYS A 318 -4.34 -24.94 -3.38
N ASP A 319 -5.63 -25.21 -3.21
CA ASP A 319 -6.65 -24.91 -4.23
C ASP A 319 -6.80 -23.38 -4.36
N PRO A 320 -6.51 -22.79 -5.55
CA PRO A 320 -6.67 -21.36 -5.79
C PRO A 320 -8.12 -20.87 -5.59
N ALA A 321 -9.12 -21.73 -5.85
CA ALA A 321 -10.53 -21.36 -5.72
C ALA A 321 -10.97 -21.15 -4.26
N GLU A 322 -10.28 -21.79 -3.31
CA GLU A 322 -10.52 -21.60 -1.86
C GLU A 322 -9.87 -20.33 -1.30
N ARG A 323 -8.94 -19.70 -2.04
CA ARG A 323 -8.28 -18.49 -1.57
C ARG A 323 -9.24 -17.30 -1.62
N PRO A 324 -9.15 -16.35 -0.68
CA PRO A 324 -9.96 -15.13 -0.72
C PRO A 324 -9.63 -14.26 -1.94
N SER A 325 -10.50 -13.31 -2.25
CA SER A 325 -10.19 -12.18 -3.12
C SER A 325 -9.30 -11.17 -2.41
N ALA A 326 -8.56 -10.34 -3.17
CA ALA A 326 -7.78 -9.25 -2.58
C ALA A 326 -8.65 -8.26 -1.81
N GLN A 327 -9.93 -8.11 -2.19
CA GLN A 327 -10.89 -7.27 -1.48
C GLN A 327 -11.20 -7.83 -0.08
N GLU A 328 -11.46 -9.14 0.05
CA GLU A 328 -11.73 -9.77 1.35
C GLU A 328 -10.52 -9.70 2.29
N VAL A 329 -9.31 -9.87 1.75
CA VAL A 329 -8.06 -9.68 2.53
C VAL A 329 -7.94 -8.24 3.00
N LEU A 330 -8.17 -7.26 2.10
CA LEU A 330 -8.11 -5.85 2.42
C LEU A 330 -9.12 -5.44 3.50
N ASP A 331 -10.35 -5.92 3.40
CA ASP A 331 -11.41 -5.64 4.37
C ASP A 331 -11.08 -6.24 5.73
N THR A 332 -10.50 -7.45 5.76
CA THR A 332 -10.01 -8.06 6.98
C THR A 332 -8.89 -7.23 7.61
N TYR A 333 -7.90 -6.80 6.81
CA TYR A 333 -6.80 -5.98 7.34
C TYR A 333 -7.30 -4.66 7.95
N ARG A 334 -8.24 -3.99 7.28
CA ARG A 334 -8.84 -2.74 7.79
C ARG A 334 -9.64 -2.95 9.08
N LYS A 335 -10.36 -4.07 9.18
CA LYS A 335 -11.07 -4.45 10.43
C LYS A 335 -10.08 -4.67 11.57
N VAL A 336 -9.00 -5.43 11.34
CA VAL A 336 -7.95 -5.66 12.34
C VAL A 336 -7.27 -4.36 12.76
N LEU A 337 -6.96 -3.47 11.81
CA LEU A 337 -6.37 -2.17 12.14
C LEU A 337 -7.29 -1.35 13.05
N THR A 338 -8.59 -1.29 12.71
CA THR A 338 -9.59 -0.57 13.48
C THR A 338 -9.75 -1.15 14.89
N LEU A 339 -9.75 -2.48 15.01
CA LEU A 339 -9.85 -3.19 16.27
C LEU A 339 -8.65 -2.88 17.17
N LEU A 340 -7.43 -3.01 16.67
CA LEU A 340 -6.21 -2.78 17.45
C LEU A 340 -6.02 -1.31 17.87
N ILE A 341 -6.44 -0.35 17.03
CA ILE A 341 -6.45 1.07 17.40
C ILE A 341 -7.41 1.32 18.57
N ARG A 342 -8.60 0.71 18.56
CA ARG A 342 -9.59 0.85 19.64
C ARG A 342 -9.09 0.26 20.95
N GLU A 343 -8.47 -0.92 20.89
CA GLU A 343 -7.88 -1.56 22.08
C GLU A 343 -6.73 -0.73 22.68
N ALA A 344 -5.86 -0.18 21.83
CA ALA A 344 -4.78 0.70 22.27
C ALA A 344 -5.30 2.01 22.91
N ALA A 345 -6.49 2.48 22.51
CA ALA A 345 -7.14 3.67 23.05
C ALA A 345 -7.90 3.43 24.38
N MET A 346 -8.07 2.17 24.80
CA MET A 346 -8.80 1.77 26.02
C MET A 346 -7.91 0.93 26.94
N PRO A 347 -6.95 1.53 27.68
CA PRO A 347 -5.96 0.77 28.45
C PRO A 347 -6.53 0.00 29.67
N GLY A 348 -7.80 0.22 30.02
CA GLY A 348 -8.36 -0.14 31.33
C GLY A 348 -9.14 -1.46 31.44
N THR A 349 -9.10 -2.35 30.43
CA THR A 349 -9.85 -3.62 30.48
C THR A 349 -8.97 -4.87 30.54
N ARG A 350 -7.67 -4.69 30.77
CA ARG A 350 -6.67 -5.78 30.83
C ARG A 350 -6.31 -6.23 32.25
N GLU A 351 -7.19 -6.01 33.21
CA GLU A 351 -7.19 -6.70 34.50
C GLU A 351 -8.45 -7.55 34.59
N MET A 352 -8.33 -8.82 34.16
CA MET A 352 -9.17 -9.98 34.51
C MET A 352 -9.17 -10.94 33.33
N LEU A 353 -8.13 -11.76 33.24
CA LEU A 353 -8.21 -13.16 32.82
C LEU A 353 -7.05 -13.92 33.47
#